data_AF-A0A2Z5UJR7-F1
#
_entry.id   AF-A0A2Z5UJR7-F1
#
_cell.length_a   1.000
_cell.length_b   1.000
_cell.length_c   1.000
_cell.angle_alpha   90.00
_cell.angle_beta   90.00
_cell.angle_gamma   90.00
#
_symmetry.space_group_name_H-M   'P 1'
#
loop_
_entity.id
_entity.type
_entity.pdbx_description
1 polymer ?
#
loop_
_entity_poly.entity_id
_entity_poly.type
_entity_poly.pdbx_seq_one_letter_code
_entity_poly.pdbx_strand_id
1 'polypeptide(L)'
;MILIPRHEADVEQCAAKVLTEEKLGFRPVFAEDKFSGYRWYDVLPRVPRLSFAVEREGELFHYADDGQMLEHVESGRVTAITLDVPIVRCGGLDEPAVMLSLPVDMLVCANASSHVDEAHVFVREGSIVTPQTLGQLIEDAIFAYDEDCDSDSWGRQHDDFIRDARNLANKLLLGKDEALLEQIRSAFCDDVQWLIPEGRTLTLKADVAKVLIDLAVADPETGPTAA
;
A
#
# COMPACT_ATOMS: atom_id res chain seq x y z
N MET A 1 -27.49 -1.43 5.16
CA MET A 1 -26.22 -1.71 5.87
C MET A 1 -25.84 -3.15 5.61
N ILE A 2 -24.55 -3.43 5.50
CA ILE A 2 -23.98 -4.78 5.44
C ILE A 2 -22.88 -4.87 6.48
N LEU A 3 -22.86 -5.96 7.24
CA LEU A 3 -21.89 -6.17 8.32
C LEU A 3 -20.63 -6.84 7.76
N ILE A 4 -19.47 -6.26 8.05
CA ILE A 4 -18.15 -6.81 7.69
C ILE A 4 -17.37 -7.02 9.01
N PRO A 5 -16.74 -8.17 9.23
CA PRO A 5 -15.87 -8.35 10.40
C PRO A 5 -14.65 -7.42 10.30
N ARG A 6 -13.94 -7.28 11.41
CA ARG A 6 -12.62 -6.65 11.36
C ARG A 6 -11.63 -7.61 10.74
N HIS A 7 -10.72 -7.05 9.96
CA HIS A 7 -9.65 -7.74 9.28
C HIS A 7 -8.31 -7.12 9.70
N GLU A 8 -7.21 -7.75 9.31
CA GLU A 8 -5.89 -7.12 9.46
C GLU A 8 -5.79 -5.86 8.59
N ALA A 9 -4.91 -4.93 8.98
CA ALA A 9 -4.84 -3.61 8.36
C ALA A 9 -4.57 -3.69 6.84
N ASP A 10 -3.73 -4.63 6.41
CA ASP A 10 -3.42 -4.84 5.00
C ASP A 10 -4.64 -5.27 4.17
N VAL A 11 -5.48 -6.17 4.70
CA VAL A 11 -6.75 -6.56 4.08
C VAL A 11 -7.74 -5.40 4.06
N GLU A 12 -7.93 -4.70 5.19
CA GLU A 12 -8.88 -3.58 5.27
C GLU A 12 -8.51 -2.43 4.32
N GLN A 13 -7.24 -2.02 4.31
CA GLN A 13 -6.77 -0.89 3.51
C GLN A 13 -6.79 -1.20 2.01
N CYS A 14 -6.43 -2.42 1.62
CA CYS A 14 -6.52 -2.84 0.22
C CYS A 14 -7.98 -2.93 -0.26
N ALA A 15 -8.90 -3.36 0.61
CA ALA A 15 -10.32 -3.50 0.27
C ALA A 15 -11.09 -2.16 0.31
N ALA A 16 -10.67 -1.20 1.14
CA ALA A 16 -11.39 0.05 1.41
C ALA A 16 -11.75 0.85 0.15
N LYS A 17 -10.89 0.83 -0.88
CA LYS A 17 -11.11 1.59 -2.12
C LYS A 17 -12.28 1.06 -2.96
N VAL A 18 -12.61 -0.23 -2.82
CA VAL A 18 -13.64 -0.89 -3.64
C VAL A 18 -14.88 -1.27 -2.83
N LEU A 19 -14.78 -1.35 -1.50
CA LEU A 19 -15.91 -1.59 -0.60
C LEU A 19 -16.75 -0.32 -0.38
N THR A 20 -17.35 0.21 -1.45
CA THR A 20 -18.23 1.37 -1.38
C THR A 20 -19.71 0.95 -1.38
N GLU A 21 -20.59 1.84 -0.88
CA GLU A 21 -22.04 1.61 -0.92
C GLU A 21 -22.57 1.42 -2.35
N GLU A 22 -21.96 2.08 -3.33
CA GLU A 22 -22.30 1.92 -4.75
C GLU A 22 -22.00 0.50 -5.26
N LYS A 23 -20.85 -0.06 -4.90
CA LYS A 23 -20.42 -1.40 -5.34
C LYS A 23 -21.15 -2.51 -4.61
N LEU A 24 -21.41 -2.32 -3.31
CA LEU A 24 -22.06 -3.31 -2.45
C LEU A 24 -23.59 -3.25 -2.51
N GLY A 25 -24.17 -2.11 -2.92
CA GLY A 25 -25.60 -1.82 -2.80
C GLY A 25 -26.06 -1.59 -1.35
N PHE A 26 -25.13 -1.63 -0.39
CA PHE A 26 -25.37 -1.42 1.02
C PHE A 26 -24.21 -0.63 1.63
N ARG A 27 -24.50 0.28 2.56
CA ARG A 27 -23.46 0.89 3.39
C ARG A 27 -22.70 -0.16 4.23
N PRO A 28 -21.39 -0.35 4.03
CA PRO A 28 -20.58 -1.25 4.85
C PRO A 28 -20.39 -0.67 6.25
N VAL A 29 -20.50 -1.52 7.26
CA VAL A 29 -20.25 -1.20 8.67
C VAL A 29 -19.61 -2.39 9.36
N PHE A 30 -18.77 -2.13 10.36
CA PHE A 30 -18.18 -3.21 11.14
C PHE A 30 -19.23 -3.98 11.94
N ALA A 31 -19.07 -5.29 12.00
CA ALA A 31 -19.82 -6.16 12.88
C ALA A 31 -19.51 -5.83 14.36
N GLU A 32 -20.56 -5.82 15.17
CA GLU A 32 -20.54 -5.45 16.59
C GLU A 32 -21.38 -6.46 17.39
N ASP A 33 -20.71 -7.37 18.08
CA ASP A 33 -21.34 -8.50 18.78
C ASP A 33 -22.31 -8.07 19.89
N LYS A 34 -22.14 -6.85 20.41
CA LYS A 34 -23.05 -6.25 21.41
C LYS A 34 -24.50 -6.10 20.92
N PHE A 35 -24.73 -6.15 19.60
CA PHE A 35 -26.06 -6.06 19.00
C PHE A 35 -26.64 -7.42 18.58
N SER A 36 -25.92 -8.52 18.80
CA SER A 36 -26.41 -9.87 18.52
C SER A 36 -27.66 -10.20 19.35
N GLY A 37 -28.64 -10.85 18.72
CA GLY A 37 -29.93 -11.19 19.34
C GLY A 37 -31.00 -10.11 19.19
N TYR A 38 -30.63 -8.92 18.72
CA TYR A 38 -31.62 -7.95 18.27
C TYR A 38 -32.06 -8.28 16.85
N ARG A 39 -33.37 -8.50 16.68
CA ARG A 39 -33.95 -8.88 15.37
C ARG A 39 -33.54 -7.95 14.23
N TRP A 40 -33.40 -6.64 14.47
CA TRP A 40 -33.01 -5.69 13.43
C TRP A 40 -31.56 -5.86 12.97
N TYR A 41 -30.68 -6.36 13.83
CA TYR A 41 -29.26 -6.61 13.57
C TYR A 41 -29.05 -8.00 12.97
N ASP A 42 -29.76 -9.01 13.50
CA ASP A 42 -29.64 -10.40 13.06
C ASP A 42 -30.07 -10.61 11.60
N VAL A 43 -30.99 -9.79 11.10
CA VAL A 43 -31.47 -9.83 9.70
C VAL A 43 -30.60 -9.07 8.70
N LEU A 44 -29.54 -8.37 9.15
CA LEU A 44 -28.66 -7.65 8.24
C LEU A 44 -27.83 -8.64 7.40
N PRO A 45 -27.58 -8.33 6.10
CA PRO A 45 -26.64 -9.09 5.30
C PRO A 45 -25.23 -8.97 5.90
N ARG A 46 -24.42 -10.01 5.74
CA ARG A 46 -23.07 -10.09 6.29
C ARG A 46 -22.07 -10.55 5.24
N VAL A 47 -20.84 -10.09 5.37
CA VAL A 47 -19.67 -10.63 4.71
C VAL A 47 -18.93 -11.47 5.74
N PRO A 48 -18.79 -12.80 5.59
CA PRO A 48 -18.11 -13.62 6.59
C PRO A 48 -16.59 -13.42 6.60
N ARG A 49 -16.00 -13.11 5.45
CA ARG A 49 -14.56 -12.90 5.27
C ARG A 49 -14.31 -12.11 3.99
N LEU A 50 -13.22 -11.34 3.95
CA LEU A 50 -12.65 -10.76 2.73
C LEU A 50 -11.43 -11.58 2.30
N SER A 51 -11.30 -11.79 0.99
CA SER A 51 -10.12 -12.42 0.41
C SER A 51 -9.81 -11.84 -0.96
N PHE A 52 -8.54 -11.86 -1.35
CA PHE A 52 -8.08 -11.46 -2.66
C PHE A 52 -7.66 -12.68 -3.47
N ALA A 53 -7.92 -12.63 -4.76
CA ALA A 53 -7.37 -13.53 -5.76
C ALA A 53 -6.43 -12.74 -6.67
N VAL A 54 -5.20 -13.22 -6.82
CA VAL A 54 -4.14 -12.61 -7.63
C VAL A 54 -3.83 -13.55 -8.78
N GLU A 55 -3.97 -13.07 -10.01
CA GLU A 55 -3.65 -13.82 -11.21
C GLU A 55 -2.33 -13.33 -11.81
N ARG A 56 -1.35 -14.22 -11.96
CA ARG A 56 -0.06 -13.94 -12.59
C ARG A 56 0.32 -15.07 -13.53
N GLU A 57 0.56 -14.76 -14.80
CA GLU A 57 0.98 -15.74 -15.82
C GLU A 57 0.07 -16.99 -15.92
N GLY A 58 -1.21 -16.85 -15.56
CA GLY A 58 -2.20 -17.94 -15.54
C GLY A 58 -2.25 -18.76 -14.25
N GLU A 59 -1.39 -18.44 -13.26
CA GLU A 59 -1.46 -18.98 -11.91
C GLU A 59 -2.32 -18.07 -11.01
N LEU A 60 -3.13 -18.69 -10.15
CA LEU A 60 -4.03 -18.00 -9.22
C LEU A 60 -3.58 -18.23 -7.78
N PHE A 61 -3.34 -17.14 -7.06
CA PHE A 61 -2.99 -17.12 -5.64
C PHE A 61 -4.11 -16.48 -4.84
N HIS A 62 -4.33 -16.95 -3.62
CA HIS A 62 -5.33 -16.39 -2.72
C HIS A 62 -4.67 -15.80 -1.48
N TYR A 63 -5.19 -14.64 -1.05
CA TYR A 63 -4.74 -13.93 0.13
C TYR A 63 -5.95 -13.54 1.00
N ALA A 64 -5.86 -13.74 2.30
CA ALA A 64 -6.88 -13.38 3.29
C ALA A 64 -6.18 -13.18 4.64
N ASP A 65 -6.93 -12.85 5.71
CA ASP A 65 -6.37 -12.45 7.01
C ASP A 65 -5.14 -13.23 7.46
N ASP A 66 -5.26 -14.43 7.98
CA ASP A 66 -4.16 -15.26 8.43
C ASP A 66 -3.30 -15.89 7.31
N GLY A 67 -3.42 -15.36 6.09
CA GLY A 67 -2.76 -15.86 4.90
C GLY A 67 -1.30 -15.43 4.83
N GLN A 68 -0.44 -16.38 4.43
CA GLN A 68 0.91 -16.06 3.99
C GLN A 68 0.98 -16.24 2.47
N MET A 69 1.57 -15.27 1.80
CA MET A 69 1.91 -15.46 0.40
C MET A 69 3.07 -16.46 0.32
N LEU A 70 3.07 -17.32 -0.69
CA LEU A 70 4.12 -18.32 -0.81
C LEU A 70 5.46 -17.62 -1.10
N GLU A 71 6.54 -18.04 -0.43
CA GLU A 71 7.86 -17.39 -0.49
C GLU A 71 8.42 -17.22 -1.92
N HIS A 72 8.03 -18.09 -2.87
CA HIS A 72 8.48 -18.02 -4.26
C HIS A 72 7.71 -16.99 -5.11
N VAL A 73 6.64 -16.38 -4.58
CA VAL A 73 5.84 -15.41 -5.31
C VAL A 73 6.49 -14.04 -5.16
N GLU A 74 7.21 -13.60 -6.19
CA GLU A 74 7.85 -12.28 -6.15
C GLU A 74 6.82 -11.14 -6.26
N SER A 75 7.04 -10.04 -5.55
CA SER A 75 6.34 -8.77 -5.76
C SER A 75 6.47 -8.30 -7.21
N GLY A 76 5.44 -7.63 -7.75
CA GLY A 76 5.50 -7.19 -9.14
C GLY A 76 4.17 -6.85 -9.78
N ARG A 77 4.21 -6.73 -11.11
CA ARG A 77 3.00 -6.58 -11.91
C ARG A 77 2.30 -7.92 -12.10
N VAL A 78 0.98 -7.88 -12.07
CA VAL A 78 0.12 -9.06 -12.19
C VAL A 78 -1.04 -8.78 -13.13
N THR A 79 -1.57 -9.84 -13.76
CA THR A 79 -2.65 -9.74 -14.75
C THR A 79 -3.92 -9.19 -14.12
N ALA A 80 -4.29 -9.69 -12.93
CA ALA A 80 -5.50 -9.27 -12.23
C ALA A 80 -5.34 -9.38 -10.71
N ILE A 81 -6.03 -8.50 -10.00
CA ILE A 81 -6.25 -8.57 -8.55
C ILE A 81 -7.75 -8.39 -8.35
N THR A 82 -8.36 -9.33 -7.65
CA THR A 82 -9.81 -9.35 -7.41
C THR A 82 -10.08 -9.52 -5.93
N LEU A 83 -10.88 -8.62 -5.34
CA LEU A 83 -11.44 -8.79 -4.01
C LEU A 83 -12.72 -9.62 -4.11
N ASP A 84 -12.74 -10.76 -3.44
CA ASP A 84 -13.89 -11.62 -3.29
C ASP A 84 -14.64 -11.27 -1.99
N VAL A 85 -15.89 -10.85 -2.16
CA VAL A 85 -16.81 -10.41 -1.10
C VAL A 85 -18.02 -11.35 -1.04
N PRO A 86 -17.94 -12.46 -0.28
CA PRO A 86 -19.07 -13.37 -0.12
C PRO A 86 -20.15 -12.69 0.71
N ILE A 87 -21.41 -12.73 0.28
CA ILE A 87 -22.53 -12.09 0.98
C ILE A 87 -23.53 -13.16 1.42
N VAL A 88 -23.74 -13.27 2.73
CA VAL A 88 -24.79 -14.11 3.34
C VAL A 88 -25.97 -13.24 3.80
N ARG A 89 -27.19 -13.77 3.66
CA ARG A 89 -28.43 -13.02 3.98
C ARG A 89 -28.71 -12.89 5.46
N CYS A 90 -28.26 -13.84 6.28
CA CYS A 90 -28.33 -13.80 7.74
C CYS A 90 -27.18 -14.63 8.33
N GLY A 91 -26.81 -14.36 9.58
CA GLY A 91 -25.66 -14.94 10.28
C GLY A 91 -25.79 -16.43 10.68
N GLY A 92 -26.44 -17.25 9.85
CA GLY A 92 -26.62 -18.69 10.12
C GLY A 92 -26.78 -19.54 8.86
N LEU A 93 -26.35 -19.04 7.69
CA LEU A 93 -26.31 -19.80 6.45
C LEU A 93 -24.84 -20.12 6.13
N ASP A 94 -24.54 -21.41 5.90
CA ASP A 94 -23.18 -21.89 5.62
C ASP A 94 -22.69 -21.55 4.20
N GLU A 95 -23.61 -21.22 3.28
CA GLU A 95 -23.26 -20.86 1.90
C GLU A 95 -23.55 -19.38 1.58
N PRO A 96 -22.63 -18.69 0.88
CA PRO A 96 -22.87 -17.33 0.43
C PRO A 96 -24.05 -17.29 -0.52
N ALA A 97 -24.98 -16.38 -0.27
CA ALA A 97 -26.13 -16.18 -1.15
C ALA A 97 -25.71 -15.53 -2.48
N VAL A 98 -24.65 -14.73 -2.45
CA VAL A 98 -24.05 -14.06 -3.61
C VAL A 98 -22.54 -13.96 -3.40
N MET A 99 -21.78 -14.18 -4.47
CA MET A 99 -20.34 -13.92 -4.53
C MET A 99 -20.12 -12.65 -5.36
N LEU A 100 -19.67 -11.56 -4.73
CA LEU A 100 -19.30 -10.34 -5.45
C LEU A 100 -17.79 -10.30 -5.62
N SER A 101 -17.32 -10.13 -6.86
CA SER A 101 -15.90 -10.04 -7.19
C SER A 101 -15.60 -8.65 -7.74
N LEU A 102 -14.70 -7.91 -7.08
CA LEU A 102 -14.40 -6.51 -7.35
C LEU A 102 -12.93 -6.35 -7.78
N PRO A 103 -12.63 -5.78 -8.96
CA PRO A 103 -11.24 -5.57 -9.37
C PRO A 103 -10.57 -4.52 -8.49
N VAL A 104 -9.31 -4.78 -8.12
CA VAL A 104 -8.46 -3.88 -7.32
C VAL A 104 -7.19 -3.58 -8.10
N ASP A 105 -6.64 -2.38 -7.94
CA ASP A 105 -5.45 -1.94 -8.70
C ASP A 105 -4.12 -2.33 -8.05
N MET A 106 -4.09 -2.47 -6.72
CA MET A 106 -2.90 -2.81 -5.96
C MET A 106 -3.26 -3.58 -4.70
N LEU A 107 -2.38 -4.48 -4.30
CA LEU A 107 -2.50 -5.31 -3.10
C LEU A 107 -1.16 -5.32 -2.37
N VAL A 108 -1.21 -5.07 -1.07
CA VAL A 108 -0.09 -5.23 -0.14
C VAL A 108 -0.45 -6.38 0.79
N CYS A 109 0.39 -7.40 0.85
CA CYS A 109 0.29 -8.53 1.76
C CYS A 109 1.37 -8.37 2.84
N ALA A 110 0.96 -8.15 4.09
CA ALA A 110 1.89 -7.97 5.21
C ALA A 110 2.72 -9.22 5.52
N ASN A 111 2.18 -10.40 5.21
CA ASN A 111 2.83 -11.69 5.46
C ASN A 111 3.24 -11.90 6.94
N ALA A 112 2.42 -11.38 7.87
CA ALA A 112 2.67 -11.34 9.31
C ALA A 112 3.92 -10.54 9.74
N SER A 113 4.32 -9.56 8.93
CA SER A 113 5.44 -8.64 9.21
C SER A 113 5.03 -7.18 9.09
N SER A 114 5.78 -6.31 9.77
CA SER A 114 5.71 -4.86 9.65
C SER A 114 6.90 -4.28 8.87
N HIS A 115 7.73 -5.13 8.27
CA HIS A 115 8.88 -4.70 7.47
C HIS A 115 8.56 -4.70 5.97
N VAL A 116 9.01 -3.67 5.27
CA VAL A 116 8.73 -3.46 3.84
C VAL A 116 9.32 -4.55 2.96
N ASP A 117 10.48 -5.10 3.32
CA ASP A 117 11.18 -6.13 2.56
C ASP A 117 10.58 -7.54 2.71
N GLU A 118 9.76 -7.75 3.74
CA GLU A 118 9.03 -9.01 3.97
C GLU A 118 7.61 -8.99 3.36
N ALA A 119 7.14 -7.82 2.91
CA ALA A 119 5.82 -7.66 2.30
C ALA A 119 5.82 -8.08 0.82
N HIS A 120 4.70 -8.69 0.40
CA HIS A 120 4.44 -8.94 -1.02
C HIS A 120 3.53 -7.86 -1.58
N VAL A 121 3.96 -7.23 -2.67
CA VAL A 121 3.25 -6.09 -3.27
C VAL A 121 2.95 -6.37 -4.73
N PHE A 122 1.68 -6.31 -5.08
CA PHE A 122 1.19 -6.55 -6.43
C PHE A 122 0.50 -5.33 -7.01
N VAL A 123 0.74 -5.07 -8.29
CA VAL A 123 0.09 -4.00 -9.04
C VAL A 123 -0.53 -4.57 -10.30
N ARG A 124 -1.82 -4.32 -10.49
CA ARG A 124 -2.55 -4.79 -11.67
C ARG A 124 -2.01 -4.13 -12.94
N GLU A 125 -1.77 -4.92 -13.97
CA GLU A 125 -1.37 -4.42 -15.28
C GLU A 125 -2.41 -3.43 -15.86
N GLY A 126 -1.91 -2.35 -16.46
CA GLY A 126 -2.76 -1.30 -17.04
C GLY A 126 -3.46 -0.39 -16.02
N SER A 127 -3.27 -0.60 -14.72
CA SER A 127 -3.76 0.33 -13.69
C SER A 127 -2.94 1.63 -13.69
N ILE A 128 -3.57 2.73 -13.26
CA ILE A 128 -2.93 4.04 -13.11
C ILE A 128 -2.55 4.22 -11.63
N VAL A 129 -1.46 3.58 -11.23
CA VAL A 129 -0.92 3.64 -9.86
C VAL A 129 0.39 4.45 -9.87
N THR A 130 0.51 5.39 -8.94
CA THR A 130 1.74 6.18 -8.74
C THR A 130 2.58 5.62 -7.59
N PRO A 131 3.91 5.84 -7.58
CA PRO A 131 4.75 5.45 -6.45
C PRO A 131 4.29 6.03 -5.13
N GLN A 132 3.81 7.28 -5.12
CA GLN A 132 3.25 7.91 -3.93
C GLN A 132 2.03 7.16 -3.41
N THR A 133 1.06 6.86 -4.28
CA THR A 133 -0.17 6.16 -3.86
C THR A 133 0.08 4.73 -3.39
N LEU A 134 1.09 4.06 -3.95
CA LEU A 134 1.48 2.72 -3.54
C LEU A 134 2.25 2.76 -2.22
N GLY A 135 3.19 3.70 -2.06
CA GLY A 135 3.92 3.91 -0.81
C GLY A 135 2.98 4.21 0.36
N GLN A 136 1.94 5.03 0.14
CA GLN A 136 0.92 5.27 1.16
C GLN A 136 0.13 4.00 1.51
N LEU A 137 -0.24 3.18 0.53
CA LEU A 137 -0.92 1.92 0.81
C LEU A 137 -0.04 0.97 1.62
N ILE A 138 1.27 0.90 1.31
CA ILE A 138 2.23 0.10 2.07
C ILE A 138 2.26 0.58 3.53
N GLU A 139 2.41 1.88 3.76
CA GLU A 139 2.36 2.48 5.10
C GLU A 139 1.08 2.13 5.84
N ASP A 140 -0.08 2.42 5.24
CA ASP A 140 -1.39 2.20 5.87
C ASP A 140 -1.62 0.71 6.21
N ALA A 141 -1.06 -0.20 5.40
CA ALA A 141 -1.24 -1.64 5.52
C ALA A 141 -0.33 -2.30 6.56
N ILE A 142 0.95 -1.90 6.64
CA ILE A 142 1.95 -2.70 7.37
C ILE A 142 2.80 -1.90 8.38
N PHE A 143 2.78 -0.56 8.39
CA PHE A 143 3.60 0.18 9.34
C PHE A 143 3.13 -0.08 10.78
N ALA A 144 4.05 -0.58 11.61
CA ALA A 144 3.87 -0.72 13.04
C ALA A 144 5.09 -0.14 13.75
N TYR A 145 4.83 0.71 14.74
CA TYR A 145 5.89 1.28 15.58
C TYR A 145 6.42 0.24 16.55
N ASP A 146 7.74 0.08 16.60
CA ASP A 146 8.40 -0.74 17.62
C ASP A 146 8.65 0.09 18.89
N GLU A 147 8.00 -0.31 19.98
CA GLU A 147 8.08 0.32 21.30
C GLU A 147 9.26 -0.20 22.15
N ASP A 148 10.08 -1.13 21.64
CA ASP A 148 11.27 -1.59 22.35
C ASP A 148 12.21 -0.41 22.67
N CYS A 149 12.80 -0.42 23.86
CA CYS A 149 13.61 0.67 24.37
C CYS A 149 14.95 0.83 23.62
N ASP A 150 15.41 -0.24 22.97
CA ASP A 150 16.59 -0.23 22.11
C ASP A 150 16.28 0.23 20.67
N SER A 151 14.98 0.35 20.33
CA SER A 151 14.51 0.80 19.03
C SER A 151 14.47 2.33 18.94
N ASP A 152 14.56 2.84 17.71
CA ASP A 152 14.65 4.28 17.46
C ASP A 152 13.38 5.03 17.87
N SER A 153 13.44 6.36 17.95
CA SER A 153 12.22 7.16 18.16
C SER A 153 11.21 6.93 17.03
N TRP A 154 9.92 7.03 17.34
CA TRP A 154 8.82 6.92 16.36
C TRP A 154 9.09 7.69 15.05
N GLY A 155 9.55 8.94 15.14
CA GLY A 155 9.79 9.78 13.96
C GLY A 155 10.84 9.20 13.02
N ARG A 156 11.96 8.69 13.56
CA ARG A 156 12.99 8.04 12.73
C ARG A 156 12.48 6.75 12.11
N GLN A 157 11.85 5.88 12.91
CA GLN A 157 11.32 4.62 12.40
C GLN A 157 10.31 4.87 11.27
N HIS A 158 9.44 5.88 11.44
CA HIS A 158 8.47 6.29 10.43
C HIS A 158 9.14 6.85 9.18
N ASP A 159 10.08 7.79 9.31
CA ASP A 159 10.79 8.37 8.17
C ASP A 159 11.56 7.31 7.37
N ASP A 160 12.25 6.39 8.06
CA ASP A 160 12.97 5.27 7.45
C ASP A 160 12.00 4.33 6.72
N PHE A 161 10.87 3.98 7.35
CA PHE A 161 9.83 3.15 6.73
C PHE A 161 9.26 3.82 5.47
N ILE A 162 8.93 5.11 5.53
CA ILE A 162 8.41 5.87 4.40
C ILE A 162 9.41 5.88 3.23
N ARG A 163 10.70 6.06 3.53
CA ARG A 163 11.77 5.99 2.53
C ARG A 163 11.81 4.60 1.86
N ASP A 164 11.71 3.54 2.64
CA ASP A 164 11.76 2.16 2.13
C ASP A 164 10.51 1.80 1.31
N ALA A 165 9.32 2.18 1.77
CA ALA A 165 8.07 2.00 1.05
C ALA A 165 8.08 2.73 -0.30
N ARG A 166 8.59 3.98 -0.35
CA ARG A 166 8.77 4.74 -1.58
C ARG A 166 9.77 4.07 -2.53
N ASN A 167 10.89 3.59 -2.00
CA ASN A 167 11.90 2.89 -2.78
C ASN A 167 11.34 1.59 -3.40
N LEU A 168 10.56 0.82 -2.64
CA LEU A 168 9.88 -0.37 -3.15
C LEU A 168 8.88 0.01 -4.25
N ALA A 169 8.03 1.01 -4.02
CA ALA A 169 7.05 1.46 -5.00
C ALA A 169 7.69 1.94 -6.31
N ASN A 170 8.80 2.69 -6.22
CA ASN A 170 9.58 3.12 -7.39
C ASN A 170 10.13 1.92 -8.18
N LYS A 171 10.71 0.92 -7.50
CA LYS A 171 11.24 -0.29 -8.14
C LYS A 171 10.17 -1.09 -8.88
N LEU A 172 8.94 -1.14 -8.35
CA LEU A 172 7.83 -1.91 -8.93
C LEU A 172 7.14 -1.20 -10.10
N LEU A 173 7.07 0.14 -10.05
CA LEU A 173 6.28 0.92 -11.00
C LEU A 173 7.10 1.54 -12.12
N LEU A 174 8.35 1.92 -11.84
CA LEU A 174 9.22 2.64 -12.75
C LEU A 174 10.20 1.68 -13.45
N GLY A 175 10.82 2.14 -14.54
CA GLY A 175 11.94 1.41 -15.14
C GLY A 175 13.16 1.41 -14.20
N LYS A 176 14.06 0.43 -14.35
CA LYS A 176 15.25 0.28 -13.50
C LYS A 176 16.06 1.58 -13.34
N ASP A 177 16.30 2.28 -14.44
CA ASP A 177 17.09 3.52 -14.43
C ASP A 177 16.33 4.68 -13.78
N GLU A 178 15.01 4.77 -13.99
CA GLU A 178 14.16 5.81 -13.41
C GLU A 178 13.99 5.62 -11.90
N ALA A 179 13.78 4.37 -11.46
CA ALA A 179 13.76 4.02 -10.04
C ALA A 179 15.08 4.38 -9.34
N LEU A 180 16.22 4.13 -10.01
CA LEU A 180 17.53 4.53 -9.49
C LEU A 180 17.67 6.06 -9.40
N LEU A 181 17.22 6.81 -10.41
CA LEU A 181 17.25 8.27 -10.38
C LEU A 181 16.38 8.84 -9.26
N GLU A 182 15.20 8.29 -9.01
CA GLU A 182 14.35 8.70 -7.88
C GLU A 182 14.97 8.37 -6.53
N GLN A 183 15.63 7.22 -6.40
CA GLN A 183 16.36 6.87 -5.19
C GLN A 183 17.50 7.87 -4.92
N ILE A 184 18.26 8.24 -5.95
CA ILE A 184 19.32 9.26 -5.84
C ILE A 184 18.73 10.62 -5.47
N ARG A 185 17.61 11.02 -6.08
CA ARG A 185 16.96 12.31 -5.79
C ARG A 185 16.45 12.36 -4.36
N SER A 186 15.84 11.28 -3.87
CA SER A 186 15.32 11.19 -2.51
C SER A 186 16.44 11.29 -1.48
N ALA A 187 17.51 10.52 -1.64
CA ALA A 187 18.69 10.61 -0.77
C ALA A 187 19.30 12.03 -0.77
N PHE A 188 19.33 12.69 -1.94
CA PHE A 188 19.80 14.07 -2.01
C PHE A 188 18.88 15.05 -1.26
N CYS A 189 17.56 14.92 -1.42
CA CYS A 189 16.57 15.74 -0.72
C CYS A 189 16.67 15.59 0.80
N ASP A 190 16.82 14.36 1.28
CA ASP A 190 16.86 14.04 2.70
C ASP A 190 18.18 14.50 3.35
N ASP A 191 19.32 14.21 2.72
CA ASP A 191 20.63 14.38 3.35
C ASP A 191 21.34 15.69 2.99
N VAL A 192 21.08 16.25 1.80
CA VAL A 192 21.92 17.31 1.20
C VAL A 192 21.16 18.60 0.94
N GLN A 193 19.90 18.55 0.50
CA GLN A 193 19.18 19.73 0.01
C GLN A 193 19.08 20.85 1.05
N TRP A 194 18.90 20.51 2.32
CA TRP A 194 18.80 21.48 3.41
C TRP A 194 20.12 22.24 3.69
N LEU A 195 21.25 21.76 3.16
CA LEU A 195 22.55 22.44 3.25
C LEU A 195 22.72 23.56 2.22
N ILE A 196 21.86 23.62 1.20
CA ILE A 196 21.94 24.63 0.13
C ILE A 196 21.44 25.98 0.68
N PRO A 197 22.29 27.02 0.76
CA PRO A 197 21.85 28.31 1.26
C PRO A 197 20.81 28.96 0.34
N GLU A 198 19.92 29.76 0.91
CA GLU A 198 18.94 30.52 0.16
C GLU A 198 19.61 31.40 -0.92
N GLY A 199 19.03 31.43 -2.13
CA GLY A 199 19.57 32.17 -3.28
C GLY A 199 20.84 31.56 -3.91
N ARG A 200 21.18 30.31 -3.59
CA ARG A 200 22.28 29.56 -4.22
C ARG A 200 21.75 28.35 -4.99
N THR A 201 22.46 27.99 -6.05
CA THR A 201 22.21 26.76 -6.81
C THR A 201 23.40 25.83 -6.66
N LEU A 202 23.13 24.58 -6.24
CA LEU A 202 24.13 23.52 -6.17
C LEU A 202 24.12 22.73 -7.48
N THR A 203 25.28 22.59 -8.13
CA THR A 203 25.47 21.63 -9.22
C THR A 203 26.37 20.50 -8.74
N LEU A 204 25.83 19.28 -8.73
CA LEU A 204 26.57 18.07 -8.39
C LEU A 204 26.82 17.26 -9.67
N LYS A 205 28.09 16.93 -9.92
CA LYS A 205 28.48 15.99 -10.98
C LYS A 205 29.36 14.92 -10.36
N ALA A 206 28.90 13.67 -10.40
CA ALA A 206 29.60 12.56 -9.80
C ALA A 206 29.76 11.39 -10.79
N ASP A 207 30.87 10.68 -10.62
CA ASP A 207 31.08 9.31 -11.10
C ASP A 207 31.54 8.44 -9.91
N VAL A 208 31.78 7.15 -10.14
CA VAL A 208 32.15 6.18 -9.09
C VAL A 208 33.43 6.56 -8.34
N ALA A 209 34.34 7.34 -8.95
CA ALA A 209 35.64 7.69 -8.36
C ALA A 209 35.73 9.15 -7.91
N LYS A 210 34.89 10.04 -8.46
CA LYS A 210 35.02 11.48 -8.26
C LYS A 210 33.67 12.18 -8.10
N VAL A 211 33.61 13.07 -7.11
CA VAL A 211 32.50 14.01 -6.92
C VAL A 211 33.01 15.43 -7.17
N LEU A 212 32.31 16.18 -8.01
CA LEU A 212 32.50 17.60 -8.25
C LEU A 212 31.26 18.35 -7.77
N ILE A 213 31.48 19.36 -6.93
CA ILE A 213 30.44 20.19 -6.33
C ILE A 213 30.76 21.64 -6.66
N ASP A 214 29.79 22.35 -7.24
CA ASP A 214 29.84 23.78 -7.49
C ASP A 214 28.63 24.48 -6.88
N LEU A 215 28.83 25.68 -6.32
CA LEU A 215 27.78 26.46 -5.66
C LEU A 215 27.75 27.88 -6.24
N ALA A 216 26.83 28.11 -7.17
CA ALA A 216 26.64 29.40 -7.84
C ALA A 216 25.56 30.25 -7.17
N VAL A 217 25.48 31.53 -7.52
CA VAL A 217 24.32 32.37 -7.23
C VAL A 217 23.16 31.87 -8.10
N ALA A 218 21.97 31.73 -7.52
CA ALA A 218 20.80 31.31 -8.27
C ALA A 218 20.49 32.33 -9.38
N ASP A 219 20.37 31.87 -10.62
CA ASP A 219 19.94 32.71 -11.72
C ASP A 219 18.45 33.10 -11.48
N PRO A 220 18.06 34.37 -11.59
CA PRO A 220 16.70 34.82 -11.28
C PRO A 220 15.63 34.28 -12.25
N GLU A 221 15.99 33.54 -13.31
CA GLU A 221 15.06 32.99 -14.30
C GLU A 221 14.55 31.57 -13.99
N THR A 222 15.09 30.87 -12.99
CA THR A 222 14.59 29.57 -12.51
C THR A 222 13.85 29.71 -11.18
N GLY A 223 12.78 30.50 -11.19
CA GLY A 223 11.74 30.41 -10.15
C GLY A 223 10.99 29.06 -10.26
N PRO A 224 10.46 28.51 -9.15
CA PRO A 224 9.76 27.24 -9.20
C PRO A 224 8.48 27.39 -10.02
N THR A 225 8.38 26.65 -11.13
CA THR A 225 7.09 26.40 -11.78
C THR A 225 6.28 25.53 -10.83
N ALA A 226 5.33 26.14 -10.14
CA ALA A 226 4.32 25.42 -9.38
C ALA A 226 3.52 24.52 -10.33
N ALA A 227 3.58 23.21 -10.12
CA ALA A 227 2.62 22.22 -10.60
C ALA A 227 2.58 21.07 -9.58
#